data_AF-A0AB38D0X9-F1
#
_entry.id   AF-A0AB38D0X9-F1
#
_cell.length_a   1.000
_cell.length_b   1.000
_cell.length_c   1.000
_cell.angle_alpha   90.00
_cell.angle_beta   90.00
_cell.angle_gamma   90.00
#
_symmetry.space_group_name_H-M   'P 1'
#
loop_
_entity.id
_entity.type
_entity.pdbx_description
1 polymer ?
#
loop_
_entity_poly.entity_id
_entity_poly.type
_entity_poly.pdbx_seq_one_letter_code
_entity_poly.pdbx_strand_id
1 'polypeptide(L)'
;MDLTTLVIGSVAAKHWFTDWREPKDVDAFTDREQIDVSMITDCDLKGDFFWDERLRDPIHTGGVATPDELYTIKHSHAYWELKNSSWGKHMTDLLDLKRRGAKLIPEWHDVLYKVWEDLHGKKQVDLTQESDEFFTDAVKRIYDHDSIHHSVAYTPGKPIYDECLKDGKSVQMDMAKVWAMPHERIVQMFREEIYVTALERLVIPNDYKYSPGAAYQWALRRTITSLTKGKSAQFIVSHFDEFRAPDLNYVQWHKDNSHFLKRLETA
;
A
#
# COMPACT_ATOMS: atom_id res chain seq x y z
N MET A 1 13.02 -28.47 -22.12
CA MET A 1 12.26 -27.89 -21.01
C MET A 1 11.00 -27.32 -21.62
N ASP A 2 9.85 -27.62 -21.04
CA ASP A 2 8.60 -27.06 -21.54
C ASP A 2 8.58 -25.56 -21.26
N LEU A 3 8.32 -24.77 -22.29
CA LEU A 3 8.27 -23.31 -22.22
C LEU A 3 7.15 -22.87 -21.27
N THR A 4 7.43 -21.87 -20.44
CA THR A 4 6.49 -21.39 -19.43
C THR A 4 5.94 -20.03 -19.83
N THR A 5 4.62 -19.96 -20.07
CA THR A 5 3.90 -18.71 -20.33
C THR A 5 2.65 -18.68 -19.47
N LEU A 6 2.55 -17.73 -18.55
CA LEU A 6 1.37 -17.50 -17.73
C LEU A 6 0.75 -16.16 -18.11
N VAL A 7 -0.44 -16.19 -18.68
CA VAL A 7 -1.24 -15.01 -18.99
C VAL A 7 -1.76 -14.41 -17.69
N ILE A 8 -1.51 -13.12 -17.47
CA ILE A 8 -1.89 -12.40 -16.26
C ILE A 8 -2.71 -11.16 -16.63
N GLY A 9 -2.91 -10.26 -15.66
CA GLY A 9 -3.52 -8.96 -15.92
C GLY A 9 -5.00 -9.04 -16.28
N SER A 10 -5.44 -8.10 -17.12
CA SER A 10 -6.88 -7.95 -17.40
C SER A 10 -7.46 -9.04 -18.30
N VAL A 11 -6.65 -9.65 -19.18
CA VAL A 11 -7.04 -10.80 -20.01
C VAL A 11 -7.34 -12.01 -19.13
N ALA A 12 -6.43 -12.35 -18.21
CA ALA A 12 -6.65 -13.43 -17.26
C ALA A 12 -7.86 -13.16 -16.34
N ALA A 13 -8.03 -11.93 -15.86
CA ALA A 13 -9.19 -11.59 -15.05
C ALA A 13 -10.52 -11.75 -15.83
N LYS A 14 -10.57 -11.34 -17.10
CA LYS A 14 -11.75 -11.49 -17.98
C LYS A 14 -12.09 -12.95 -18.28
N HIS A 15 -11.08 -13.82 -18.35
CA HIS A 15 -11.28 -15.27 -18.49
C HIS A 15 -12.10 -15.86 -17.34
N TRP A 16 -11.83 -15.44 -16.10
CA TRP A 16 -12.54 -15.91 -14.90
C TRP A 16 -13.81 -15.13 -14.58
N PHE A 17 -13.86 -13.85 -14.95
CA PHE A 17 -14.94 -12.93 -14.62
C PHE A 17 -15.45 -12.25 -15.88
N THR A 18 -16.55 -12.75 -16.45
CA THR A 18 -17.10 -12.24 -17.72
C THR A 18 -17.54 -10.77 -17.64
N ASP A 19 -17.87 -10.30 -16.43
CA ASP A 19 -18.22 -8.91 -16.12
C ASP A 19 -17.00 -8.01 -15.86
N TRP A 20 -15.78 -8.54 -15.92
CA TRP A 20 -14.56 -7.74 -15.86
C TRP A 20 -14.51 -6.78 -17.05
N ARG A 21 -13.85 -5.63 -16.88
CA ARG A 21 -13.66 -4.65 -17.96
C ARG A 21 -12.93 -5.27 -19.16
N GLU A 22 -13.15 -4.70 -20.34
CA GLU A 22 -12.44 -5.12 -21.54
C GLU A 22 -10.92 -4.88 -21.43
N PRO A 23 -10.09 -5.91 -21.72
CA PRO A 23 -8.65 -5.78 -21.75
C PRO A 23 -8.16 -4.78 -22.81
N LYS A 24 -7.05 -4.09 -22.54
CA LYS A 24 -6.42 -3.14 -23.47
C LYS A 24 -5.02 -3.57 -23.92
N ASP A 25 -4.51 -4.59 -23.27
CA ASP A 25 -3.16 -5.11 -23.32
C ASP A 25 -3.19 -6.58 -22.90
N VAL A 26 -2.15 -7.31 -23.30
CA VAL A 26 -1.91 -8.70 -22.90
C VAL A 26 -0.68 -8.71 -22.02
N ASP A 27 -0.89 -8.92 -20.72
CA ASP A 27 0.18 -9.08 -19.75
C ASP A 27 0.52 -10.57 -19.62
N ALA A 28 1.80 -10.96 -19.65
CA ALA A 28 2.19 -12.34 -19.37
C ALA A 28 3.55 -12.44 -18.65
N PHE A 29 3.67 -13.45 -17.79
CA PHE A 29 4.96 -13.93 -17.33
C PHE A 29 5.48 -15.01 -18.25
N THR A 30 6.65 -14.83 -18.87
CA THR A 30 7.15 -15.83 -19.83
C THR A 30 8.66 -15.88 -20.06
N ASP A 31 9.21 -17.08 -20.06
CA ASP A 31 10.62 -17.34 -20.42
C ASP A 31 10.91 -17.26 -21.94
N ARG A 32 9.92 -16.84 -22.75
CA ARG A 32 10.08 -16.67 -24.20
C ARG A 32 10.56 -15.26 -24.53
N GLU A 33 11.62 -15.16 -25.32
CA GLU A 33 12.12 -13.89 -25.84
C GLU A 33 11.11 -13.19 -26.78
N GLN A 34 10.27 -13.98 -27.48
CA GLN A 34 9.24 -13.49 -28.38
C GLN A 34 7.97 -14.30 -28.20
N ILE A 35 6.85 -13.59 -28.01
CA ILE A 35 5.51 -14.17 -28.01
C ILE A 35 4.70 -13.49 -29.10
N ASP A 36 4.11 -14.32 -29.95
CA ASP A 36 3.02 -13.89 -30.82
C ASP A 36 1.75 -13.76 -29.97
N VAL A 37 1.27 -12.52 -29.79
CA VAL A 37 0.09 -12.21 -28.97
C VAL A 37 -1.16 -12.95 -29.49
N SER A 38 -1.22 -13.26 -30.79
CA SER A 38 -2.31 -14.03 -31.39
C SER A 38 -2.41 -15.47 -30.85
N MET A 39 -1.34 -15.98 -30.23
CA MET A 39 -1.37 -17.28 -29.53
C MET A 39 -2.05 -17.21 -28.16
N ILE A 40 -2.25 -16.01 -27.62
CA ILE A 40 -2.85 -15.78 -26.29
C ILE A 40 -4.29 -15.26 -26.42
N THR A 41 -4.54 -14.39 -27.41
CA THR A 41 -5.84 -13.76 -27.60
C THR A 41 -6.14 -13.55 -29.09
N ASP A 42 -7.41 -13.67 -29.47
CA ASP A 42 -7.88 -13.41 -30.83
C ASP A 42 -7.94 -11.90 -31.18
N CYS A 43 -7.60 -11.03 -30.23
CA CYS A 43 -7.63 -9.57 -30.39
C CYS A 43 -6.23 -9.00 -30.68
N ASP A 44 -6.16 -7.99 -31.55
CA ASP A 44 -4.94 -7.24 -31.84
C ASP A 44 -4.59 -6.29 -30.68
N LEU A 45 -4.07 -6.88 -29.59
CA LEU A 45 -3.67 -6.19 -28.37
C LEU A 45 -2.14 -6.10 -28.29
N LYS A 46 -1.65 -5.03 -27.66
CA LYS A 46 -0.22 -4.89 -27.35
C LYS A 46 0.16 -5.85 -26.22
N GLY A 47 1.28 -6.56 -26.38
CA GLY A 47 1.88 -7.38 -25.32
C GLY A 47 2.77 -6.57 -24.36
N ASP A 48 2.68 -6.89 -23.07
CA ASP A 48 3.64 -6.51 -22.03
C ASP A 48 4.10 -7.78 -21.31
N PHE A 49 5.35 -8.17 -21.51
CA PHE A 49 5.87 -9.46 -21.09
C PHE A 49 7.03 -9.30 -20.13
N PHE A 50 7.01 -10.07 -19.05
CA PHE A 50 8.02 -10.02 -18.00
C PHE A 50 8.50 -11.42 -17.64
N TRP A 51 9.78 -11.56 -17.28
CA TRP A 51 10.28 -12.80 -16.71
C TRP A 51 11.42 -12.55 -15.73
N ASP A 52 11.43 -13.38 -14.70
CA ASP A 52 12.52 -13.53 -13.77
C ASP A 52 12.64 -15.03 -13.46
N GLU A 53 13.87 -15.56 -13.43
CA GLU A 53 14.11 -17.00 -13.22
C GLU A 53 13.51 -17.53 -11.91
N ARG A 54 13.33 -16.66 -10.91
CA ARG A 54 12.67 -17.04 -9.63
C ARG A 54 11.19 -17.37 -9.80
N LEU A 55 10.57 -17.00 -10.92
CA LEU A 55 9.18 -17.32 -11.24
C LEU A 55 8.99 -18.72 -11.81
N ARG A 56 10.07 -19.41 -12.17
CA ARG A 56 10.02 -20.76 -12.75
C ARG A 56 9.33 -21.77 -11.83
N ASP A 57 9.67 -21.76 -10.54
CA ASP A 57 9.08 -22.67 -9.55
C ASP A 57 7.62 -22.33 -9.23
N PRO A 58 7.25 -21.06 -8.93
CA PRO A 58 5.85 -20.66 -8.75
C PRO A 58 4.96 -21.00 -9.94
N ILE A 59 5.43 -20.73 -11.16
CA ILE A 59 4.56 -20.77 -12.35
C ILE A 59 4.45 -22.18 -12.94
N HIS A 60 5.49 -23.03 -12.82
CA HIS A 60 5.65 -24.44 -13.25
C HIS A 60 4.91 -24.96 -14.50
N THR A 61 3.60 -24.74 -14.62
CA THR A 61 2.77 -24.96 -15.81
C THR A 61 2.20 -23.63 -16.31
N GLY A 62 2.53 -23.27 -17.56
CA GLY A 62 1.91 -22.12 -18.22
C GLY A 62 0.38 -22.23 -18.35
N GLY A 63 -0.28 -21.17 -18.78
CA GLY A 63 -1.73 -21.11 -18.91
C GLY A 63 -2.28 -19.72 -18.59
N VAL A 64 -3.43 -19.67 -17.90
CA VAL A 64 -4.08 -18.43 -17.44
C VAL A 64 -4.00 -18.39 -15.92
N ALA A 65 -3.49 -17.29 -15.38
CA ALA A 65 -3.40 -17.11 -13.94
C ALA A 65 -4.79 -17.18 -13.28
N THR A 66 -4.89 -17.94 -12.21
CA THR A 66 -6.06 -18.06 -11.35
C THR A 66 -6.35 -16.73 -10.62
N PRO A 67 -7.56 -16.55 -10.07
CA PRO A 67 -7.86 -15.36 -9.26
C PRO A 67 -6.91 -15.14 -8.09
N ASP A 68 -6.47 -16.21 -7.41
CA ASP A 68 -5.54 -16.15 -6.27
C ASP A 68 -4.14 -15.70 -6.71
N GLU A 69 -3.65 -16.19 -7.85
CA GLU A 69 -2.38 -15.77 -8.45
C GLU A 69 -2.44 -14.30 -8.91
N LEU A 70 -3.52 -13.89 -9.58
CA LEU A 70 -3.74 -12.49 -9.97
C LEU A 70 -3.76 -11.56 -8.76
N TYR A 71 -4.48 -11.95 -7.70
CA TYR A 71 -4.53 -11.19 -6.45
C TYR A 71 -3.14 -11.08 -5.84
N THR A 72 -2.39 -12.17 -5.79
CA THR A 72 -1.03 -12.22 -5.23
C THR A 72 -0.04 -11.36 -6.03
N ILE A 73 -0.16 -11.34 -7.35
CA ILE A 73 0.64 -10.47 -8.22
C ILE A 73 0.33 -8.98 -7.92
N LYS A 74 -0.95 -8.59 -7.85
CA LYS A 74 -1.31 -7.21 -7.51
C LYS A 74 -0.90 -6.83 -6.09
N HIS A 75 -1.07 -7.74 -5.14
CA HIS A 75 -0.71 -7.53 -3.74
C HIS A 75 0.79 -7.38 -3.53
N SER A 76 1.61 -8.20 -4.19
CA SER A 76 3.07 -8.08 -4.12
C SER A 76 3.53 -6.75 -4.72
N HIS A 77 2.92 -6.28 -5.81
CA HIS A 77 3.31 -5.03 -6.47
C HIS A 77 2.82 -3.75 -5.75
N ALA A 78 1.82 -3.84 -4.86
CA ALA A 78 1.18 -2.69 -4.21
C ALA A 78 2.14 -1.76 -3.43
N TYR A 79 3.35 -2.23 -3.10
CA TYR A 79 4.33 -1.48 -2.31
C TYR A 79 5.17 -0.47 -3.11
N TRP A 80 5.07 -0.48 -4.44
CA TRP A 80 5.81 0.44 -5.32
C TRP A 80 4.86 1.36 -6.09
N GLU A 81 5.16 2.66 -6.08
CA GLU A 81 4.48 3.65 -6.92
C GLU A 81 5.29 3.87 -8.20
N LEU A 82 4.83 3.31 -9.31
CA LEU A 82 5.49 3.46 -10.61
C LEU A 82 5.13 4.81 -11.26
N LYS A 83 6.05 5.31 -12.09
CA LYS A 83 5.91 6.60 -12.80
C LYS A 83 4.71 6.66 -13.77
N ASN A 84 4.16 5.51 -14.14
CA ASN A 84 2.99 5.39 -15.02
C ASN A 84 1.64 5.64 -14.30
N SER A 85 1.66 6.00 -13.01
CA SER A 85 0.44 6.28 -12.22
C SER A 85 -0.55 5.11 -12.15
N SER A 86 -0.07 3.87 -12.30
CA SER A 86 -0.92 2.67 -12.31
C SER A 86 -1.40 2.23 -10.92
N TRP A 87 -0.86 2.79 -9.84
CA TRP A 87 -1.10 2.34 -8.47
C TRP A 87 -2.59 2.30 -8.10
N GLY A 88 -3.34 3.37 -8.39
CA GLY A 88 -4.78 3.41 -8.10
C GLY A 88 -5.59 2.34 -8.84
N LYS A 89 -5.23 2.06 -10.11
CA LYS A 89 -5.82 0.97 -10.90
C LYS A 89 -5.50 -0.38 -10.25
N HIS A 90 -4.25 -0.61 -9.83
CA HIS A 90 -3.84 -1.85 -9.18
C HIS A 90 -4.57 -2.10 -7.86
N MET A 91 -4.74 -1.07 -7.03
CA MET A 91 -5.48 -1.21 -5.77
C MET A 91 -6.98 -1.45 -5.99
N THR A 92 -7.55 -0.87 -7.06
CA THR A 92 -8.94 -1.15 -7.46
C THR A 92 -9.12 -2.60 -7.89
N ASP A 93 -8.22 -3.11 -8.74
CA ASP A 93 -8.22 -4.51 -9.19
C ASP A 93 -8.05 -5.47 -8.01
N LEU A 94 -7.10 -5.17 -7.11
CA LEU A 94 -6.83 -5.95 -5.90
C LEU A 94 -8.08 -6.08 -5.03
N LEU A 95 -8.81 -4.97 -4.82
CA LEU A 95 -10.03 -4.95 -4.04
C LEU A 95 -11.15 -5.76 -4.70
N ASP A 96 -11.30 -5.68 -6.03
CA ASP A 96 -12.33 -6.45 -6.73
C ASP A 96 -12.03 -7.95 -6.71
N LEU A 97 -10.77 -8.34 -6.90
CA LEU A 97 -10.33 -9.74 -6.76
C LEU A 97 -10.59 -10.27 -5.34
N LYS A 98 -10.25 -9.50 -4.29
CA LYS A 98 -10.54 -9.86 -2.90
C LYS A 98 -12.04 -10.07 -2.66
N ARG A 99 -12.89 -9.16 -3.17
CA ARG A 99 -14.36 -9.27 -3.05
C ARG A 99 -14.93 -10.50 -3.75
N ARG A 100 -14.27 -10.95 -4.82
CA ARG A 100 -14.61 -12.17 -5.56
C ARG A 100 -14.05 -13.45 -4.92
N GLY A 101 -13.43 -13.33 -3.73
CA GLY A 101 -12.97 -14.46 -2.93
C GLY A 101 -11.54 -14.88 -3.19
N ALA A 102 -10.78 -14.13 -3.98
CA ALA A 102 -9.37 -14.42 -4.21
C ALA A 102 -8.55 -14.30 -2.92
N LYS A 103 -7.55 -15.18 -2.76
CA LYS A 103 -6.71 -15.30 -1.58
C LYS A 103 -5.24 -15.08 -1.91
N LEU A 104 -4.50 -14.60 -0.91
CA LEU A 104 -3.04 -14.44 -1.02
C LEU A 104 -2.39 -15.82 -1.02
N ILE A 105 -1.46 -16.03 -1.94
CA ILE A 105 -0.55 -17.18 -1.97
C ILE A 105 0.79 -16.70 -1.37
N PRO A 106 1.10 -17.01 -0.10
CA PRO A 106 2.27 -16.43 0.58
C PRO A 106 3.60 -16.72 -0.12
N GLU A 107 3.76 -17.92 -0.65
CA GLU A 107 5.01 -18.35 -1.31
C GLU A 107 5.28 -17.55 -2.58
N TRP A 108 4.23 -17.29 -3.36
CA TRP A 108 4.30 -16.42 -4.54
C TRP A 108 4.56 -14.98 -4.14
N HIS A 109 3.91 -14.49 -3.08
CA HIS A 109 4.09 -13.12 -2.59
C HIS A 109 5.55 -12.86 -2.22
N ASP A 110 6.17 -13.77 -1.48
CA ASP A 110 7.57 -13.65 -1.03
C ASP A 110 8.55 -13.65 -2.20
N VAL A 111 8.31 -14.48 -3.22
CA VAL A 111 9.13 -14.51 -4.45
C VAL A 111 8.96 -13.20 -5.22
N LEU A 112 7.72 -12.81 -5.51
CA LEU A 112 7.41 -11.62 -6.29
C LEU A 112 7.89 -10.35 -5.59
N TYR A 113 7.76 -10.25 -4.26
CA TYR A 113 8.27 -9.10 -3.50
C TYR A 113 9.77 -8.89 -3.75
N LYS A 114 10.57 -9.96 -3.72
CA LYS A 114 12.03 -9.88 -3.98
C LYS A 114 12.30 -9.47 -5.43
N VAL A 115 11.54 -10.01 -6.37
CA VAL A 115 11.63 -9.64 -7.80
C VAL A 115 11.37 -8.14 -7.99
N TRP A 116 10.29 -7.62 -7.41
CA TRP A 116 9.94 -6.21 -7.49
C TRP A 116 10.92 -5.32 -6.74
N GLU A 117 11.47 -5.78 -5.63
CA GLU A 117 12.49 -5.04 -4.88
C GLU A 117 13.77 -4.85 -5.70
N ASP A 118 14.19 -5.87 -6.45
CA ASP A 118 15.35 -5.75 -7.34
C ASP A 118 15.06 -4.85 -8.55
N LEU A 119 13.84 -4.92 -9.10
CA LEU A 119 13.43 -4.19 -10.29
C LEU A 119 13.12 -2.70 -10.02
N HIS A 120 12.50 -2.40 -8.89
CA HIS A 120 11.97 -1.07 -8.56
C HIS A 120 12.71 -0.41 -7.39
N GLY A 121 13.62 -1.13 -6.74
CA GLY A 121 14.46 -0.65 -5.67
C GLY A 121 13.94 -0.96 -4.27
N LYS A 122 14.88 -0.98 -3.32
CA LYS A 122 14.63 -1.22 -1.90
C LYS A 122 13.92 -0.03 -1.25
N LYS A 123 12.90 -0.33 -0.46
CA LYS A 123 12.22 0.66 0.37
C LYS A 123 13.14 1.07 1.52
N GLN A 124 13.62 2.31 1.47
CA GLN A 124 14.39 2.94 2.54
C GLN A 124 13.44 3.45 3.62
N VAL A 125 12.94 2.53 4.45
CA VAL A 125 12.08 2.86 5.60
C VAL A 125 12.70 2.21 6.83
N ASP A 126 13.03 2.99 7.84
CA ASP A 126 13.43 2.46 9.14
C ASP A 126 12.54 3.02 10.25
N LEU A 127 11.53 2.23 10.65
CA LEU A 127 10.63 2.55 11.77
C LEU A 127 11.32 2.43 13.14
N THR A 128 12.61 2.08 13.18
CA THR A 128 13.40 1.94 14.41
C THR A 128 14.43 3.04 14.62
N GLN A 129 14.55 3.98 13.67
CA GLN A 129 15.48 5.10 13.70
C GLN A 129 14.94 6.22 14.62
N GLU A 130 15.83 6.84 15.40
CA GLU A 130 15.49 7.95 16.31
C GLU A 130 15.22 9.25 15.52
N SER A 131 14.52 10.20 16.16
CA SER A 131 13.86 11.37 15.54
C SER A 131 14.75 12.33 14.74
N ASP A 132 16.04 12.39 15.05
CA ASP A 132 16.97 13.43 14.63
C ASP A 132 17.37 13.35 13.14
N GLU A 133 17.28 12.18 12.52
CA GLU A 133 17.51 12.00 11.07
C GLU A 133 16.21 11.86 10.25
N PHE A 134 15.07 11.53 10.88
CA PHE A 134 13.77 11.32 10.23
C PHE A 134 13.13 12.63 9.70
N PHE A 135 13.63 13.79 10.16
CA PHE A 135 12.99 15.09 9.95
C PHE A 135 13.79 16.09 9.11
N THR A 136 14.88 15.68 8.46
CA THR A 136 15.58 16.50 7.45
C THR A 136 14.78 16.73 6.15
N ASP A 137 13.57 16.20 6.09
CA ASP A 137 12.62 16.38 5.00
C ASP A 137 12.29 17.87 4.78
N ALA A 138 12.17 18.30 3.53
CA ALA A 138 11.94 19.69 3.10
C ALA A 138 10.52 20.22 3.42
N VAL A 139 9.92 19.71 4.48
CA VAL A 139 8.51 19.82 4.80
C VAL A 139 8.31 21.01 5.67
N LYS A 140 7.45 21.93 5.21
CA LYS A 140 7.03 23.06 6.02
C LYS A 140 6.05 22.59 7.10
N ARG A 141 6.58 22.11 8.23
CA ARG A 141 5.78 21.73 9.40
C ARG A 141 5.31 22.96 10.16
N ILE A 142 4.02 23.04 10.46
CA ILE A 142 3.42 24.12 11.27
C ILE A 142 3.29 23.70 12.74
N TYR A 143 2.94 22.44 12.97
CA TYR A 143 2.80 21.85 14.29
C TYR A 143 3.78 20.70 14.46
N ASP A 144 4.13 20.44 15.71
CA ASP A 144 4.83 19.23 16.14
C ASP A 144 4.02 17.98 15.73
N HIS A 145 4.68 16.98 15.16
CA HIS A 145 4.04 15.79 14.57
C HIS A 145 3.22 15.02 15.62
N ASP A 146 3.82 14.76 16.78
CA ASP A 146 3.18 14.03 17.88
C ASP A 146 1.97 14.80 18.42
N SER A 147 2.04 16.14 18.49
CA SER A 147 0.88 16.97 18.86
C SER A 147 -0.33 16.80 17.91
N ILE A 148 -0.11 16.49 16.63
CA ILE A 148 -1.20 16.19 15.69
C ILE A 148 -1.82 14.83 16.02
N HIS A 149 -1.02 13.80 16.37
CA HIS A 149 -1.55 12.50 16.82
C HIS A 149 -2.56 12.66 17.97
N HIS A 150 -2.23 13.46 18.99
CA HIS A 150 -3.14 13.73 20.11
C HIS A 150 -4.49 14.34 19.69
N SER A 151 -4.51 15.13 18.61
CA SER A 151 -5.73 15.78 18.09
C SER A 151 -6.59 14.86 17.20
N VAL A 152 -5.99 13.84 16.59
CA VAL A 152 -6.72 12.87 15.75
C VAL A 152 -7.02 11.55 16.44
N ALA A 153 -6.48 11.35 17.64
CA ALA A 153 -6.61 10.12 18.39
C ALA A 153 -8.08 9.72 18.57
N TYR A 154 -8.36 8.41 18.48
CA TYR A 154 -9.71 7.87 18.72
C TYR A 154 -10.19 8.16 20.14
N THR A 155 -9.27 8.26 21.09
CA THR A 155 -9.50 8.86 22.41
C THR A 155 -8.70 10.16 22.48
N PRO A 156 -9.34 11.36 22.52
CA PRO A 156 -8.64 12.63 22.47
C PRO A 156 -7.49 12.72 23.48
N GLY A 157 -6.32 13.13 23.01
CA GLY A 157 -5.11 13.23 23.82
C GLY A 157 -4.39 11.90 24.10
N LYS A 158 -4.92 10.75 23.68
CA LYS A 158 -4.34 9.42 23.92
C LYS A 158 -4.19 8.64 22.60
N PRO A 159 -3.17 8.95 21.78
CA PRO A 159 -2.91 8.23 20.55
C PRO A 159 -2.52 6.77 20.85
N ILE A 160 -2.85 5.87 19.92
CA ILE A 160 -2.70 4.42 20.14
C ILE A 160 -1.24 3.99 20.15
N TYR A 161 -0.37 4.71 19.42
CA TYR A 161 1.05 4.36 19.35
C TYR A 161 1.74 4.44 20.72
N ASP A 162 1.25 5.28 21.65
CA ASP A 162 1.78 5.39 23.02
C ASP A 162 1.76 4.05 23.76
N GLU A 163 0.74 3.21 23.51
CA GLU A 163 0.60 1.87 24.08
C GLU A 163 1.65 0.88 23.53
N CYS A 164 2.27 1.23 22.41
CA CYS A 164 3.15 0.37 21.63
C CYS A 164 4.62 0.83 21.63
N LEU A 165 4.97 1.86 22.39
CA LEU A 165 6.37 2.28 22.53
C LEU A 165 7.20 1.26 23.33
N LYS A 166 8.48 1.16 23.01
CA LYS A 166 9.44 0.45 23.87
C LYS A 166 9.63 1.18 25.20
N ASP A 167 9.89 0.43 26.26
CA ASP A 167 10.02 1.00 27.59
C ASP A 167 11.15 2.05 27.64
N GLY A 168 10.81 3.26 28.08
CA GLY A 168 11.75 4.39 28.14
C GLY A 168 12.10 5.04 26.80
N LYS A 169 11.39 4.71 25.71
CA LYS A 169 11.55 5.32 24.38
C LYS A 169 10.38 6.23 24.04
N SER A 170 10.65 7.33 23.34
CA SER A 170 9.64 8.30 22.90
C SER A 170 9.12 8.04 21.48
N VAL A 171 9.92 7.41 20.62
CA VAL A 171 9.59 7.19 19.20
C VAL A 171 9.67 5.72 18.80
N GLN A 172 10.55 4.94 19.44
CA GLN A 172 10.81 3.58 19.01
C GLN A 172 9.66 2.64 19.33
N MET A 173 8.98 2.16 18.28
CA MET A 173 7.87 1.22 18.37
C MET A 173 8.32 -0.20 18.74
N ASP A 174 7.56 -0.85 19.60
CA ASP A 174 7.57 -2.28 19.86
C ASP A 174 6.52 -2.97 18.99
N MET A 175 6.96 -3.51 17.86
CA MET A 175 6.06 -4.20 16.93
C MET A 175 5.41 -5.44 17.55
N ALA A 176 5.99 -6.05 18.58
CA ALA A 176 5.33 -7.18 19.25
C ALA A 176 4.08 -6.71 20.01
N LYS A 177 4.13 -5.55 20.67
CA LYS A 177 2.95 -4.92 21.29
C LYS A 177 1.89 -4.59 20.23
N VAL A 178 2.30 -4.02 19.10
CA VAL A 178 1.39 -3.71 17.98
C VAL A 178 0.63 -4.95 17.52
N TRP A 179 1.36 -6.03 17.22
CA TRP A 179 0.74 -7.24 16.67
C TRP A 179 -0.02 -8.09 17.71
N ALA A 180 0.07 -7.76 19.00
CA ALA A 180 -0.72 -8.37 20.06
C ALA A 180 -2.08 -7.68 20.29
N MET A 181 -2.28 -6.47 19.73
CA MET A 181 -3.53 -5.75 19.86
C MET A 181 -4.68 -6.43 19.08
N PRO A 182 -5.95 -6.20 19.47
CA PRO A 182 -7.11 -6.58 18.66
C PRO A 182 -7.05 -5.95 17.26
N HIS A 183 -7.55 -6.66 16.25
CA HIS A 183 -7.52 -6.23 14.84
C HIS A 183 -7.97 -4.79 14.63
N GLU A 184 -9.14 -4.42 15.18
CA GLU A 184 -9.68 -3.06 15.06
C GLU A 184 -8.71 -2.00 15.61
N ARG A 185 -8.02 -2.30 16.72
CA ARG A 185 -7.06 -1.38 17.33
C ARG A 185 -5.82 -1.19 16.47
N ILE A 186 -5.36 -2.24 15.79
CA ILE A 186 -4.28 -2.15 14.80
C ILE A 186 -4.70 -1.26 13.61
N VAL A 187 -5.94 -1.44 13.12
CA VAL A 187 -6.50 -0.60 12.04
C VAL A 187 -6.56 0.86 12.46
N GLN A 188 -7.09 1.14 13.65
CA GLN A 188 -7.15 2.49 14.21
C GLN A 188 -5.75 3.12 14.34
N MET A 189 -4.76 2.38 14.85
CA MET A 189 -3.38 2.87 15.00
C MET A 189 -2.79 3.30 13.65
N PHE A 190 -2.91 2.48 12.61
CA PHE A 190 -2.41 2.86 11.28
C PHE A 190 -3.24 4.01 10.66
N ARG A 191 -4.54 4.10 10.95
CA ARG A 191 -5.37 5.24 10.51
C ARG A 191 -4.94 6.55 11.16
N GLU A 192 -4.58 6.57 12.44
CA GLU A 192 -4.04 7.75 13.11
C GLU A 192 -2.82 8.31 12.35
N GLU A 193 -1.86 7.45 11.98
CA GLU A 193 -0.70 7.86 11.18
C GLU A 193 -1.09 8.40 9.78
N ILE A 194 -2.07 7.79 9.13
CA ILE A 194 -2.59 8.27 7.84
C ILE A 194 -3.27 9.64 8.00
N TYR A 195 -4.02 9.87 9.09
CA TYR A 195 -4.63 11.17 9.40
C TYR A 195 -3.59 12.24 9.64
N VAL A 196 -2.60 11.95 10.49
CA VAL A 196 -1.49 12.88 10.78
C VAL A 196 -0.75 13.22 9.49
N THR A 197 -0.37 12.23 8.70
CA THR A 197 0.31 12.45 7.42
C THR A 197 -0.53 13.30 6.45
N ALA A 198 -1.84 13.04 6.33
CA ALA A 198 -2.73 13.83 5.49
C ALA A 198 -2.83 15.30 5.97
N LEU A 199 -2.95 15.49 7.30
CA LEU A 199 -3.05 16.81 7.92
C LEU A 199 -1.75 17.60 7.79
N GLU A 200 -0.63 17.02 8.25
CA GLU A 200 0.70 17.65 8.29
C GLU A 200 1.16 18.07 6.90
N ARG A 201 0.94 17.22 5.89
CA ARG A 201 1.55 17.40 4.56
C ARG A 201 0.67 18.19 3.59
N LEU A 202 -0.65 18.09 3.70
CA LEU A 202 -1.56 18.64 2.70
C LEU A 202 -2.61 19.56 3.30
N VAL A 203 -3.33 19.17 4.34
CA VAL A 203 -4.47 19.97 4.81
C VAL A 203 -4.02 21.23 5.55
N ILE A 204 -3.15 21.09 6.55
CA ILE A 204 -2.70 22.20 7.41
C ILE A 204 -1.86 23.22 6.61
N PRO A 205 -0.86 22.81 5.78
CA PRO A 205 -0.08 23.77 4.99
C PRO A 205 -0.91 24.54 3.96
N ASN A 206 -2.06 24.00 3.54
CA ASN A 206 -2.98 24.65 2.61
C ASN A 206 -4.15 25.36 3.31
N ASP A 207 -3.99 25.74 4.59
CA ASP A 207 -5.00 26.49 5.35
C ASP A 207 -6.38 25.81 5.34
N TYR A 208 -6.38 24.47 5.44
CA TYR A 208 -7.58 23.63 5.41
C TYR A 208 -8.43 23.72 4.13
N LYS A 209 -7.88 24.24 3.04
CA LYS A 209 -8.57 24.35 1.72
C LYS A 209 -8.35 23.13 0.82
N TYR A 210 -7.46 22.21 1.21
CA TYR A 210 -7.23 20.97 0.47
C TYR A 210 -8.37 19.96 0.70
N SER A 211 -8.73 19.18 -0.33
CA SER A 211 -9.77 18.15 -0.21
C SER A 211 -9.38 17.06 0.80
N PRO A 212 -10.14 16.85 1.89
CA PRO A 212 -9.81 15.84 2.90
C PRO A 212 -9.73 14.42 2.32
N GLY A 213 -10.66 14.06 1.43
CA GLY A 213 -10.63 12.75 0.78
C GLY A 213 -9.38 12.55 -0.06
N ALA A 214 -8.97 13.56 -0.84
CA ALA A 214 -7.76 13.49 -1.65
C ALA A 214 -6.48 13.42 -0.79
N ALA A 215 -6.43 14.20 0.30
CA ALA A 215 -5.29 14.17 1.23
C ALA A 215 -5.17 12.81 1.91
N TYR A 216 -6.29 12.22 2.33
CA TYR A 216 -6.32 10.89 2.92
C TYR A 216 -5.85 9.80 1.94
N GLN A 217 -6.34 9.79 0.69
CA GLN A 217 -5.89 8.83 -0.33
C GLN A 217 -4.39 8.97 -0.63
N TRP A 218 -3.91 10.21 -0.69
CA TRP A 218 -2.49 10.48 -0.85
C TRP A 218 -1.69 9.93 0.32
N ALA A 219 -2.11 10.22 1.56
CA ALA A 219 -1.44 9.75 2.77
C ALA A 219 -1.43 8.22 2.85
N LEU A 220 -2.56 7.55 2.64
CA LEU A 220 -2.66 6.08 2.61
C LEU A 220 -1.68 5.48 1.59
N ARG A 221 -1.62 6.05 0.39
CA ARG A 221 -0.67 5.63 -0.64
C ARG A 221 0.76 5.76 -0.14
N ARG A 222 1.14 6.91 0.44
CA ARG A 222 2.48 7.12 1.01
C ARG A 222 2.77 6.18 2.17
N THR A 223 1.79 5.87 3.02
CA THR A 223 1.93 4.91 4.11
C THR A 223 2.31 3.54 3.58
N ILE A 224 1.63 3.07 2.53
CA ILE A 224 1.91 1.77 1.89
C ILE A 224 3.24 1.80 1.13
N THR A 225 3.56 2.87 0.39
CA THR A 225 4.69 2.87 -0.56
C THR A 225 5.98 3.42 0.03
N SER A 226 5.94 4.17 1.13
CA SER A 226 7.11 4.92 1.61
C SER A 226 7.23 5.08 3.13
N LEU A 227 6.17 4.92 3.93
CA LEU A 227 6.28 5.10 5.40
C LEU A 227 6.29 3.78 6.18
N THR A 228 5.89 2.67 5.55
CA THR A 228 5.89 1.34 6.18
C THR A 228 6.61 0.31 5.31
N LYS A 229 7.02 -0.81 5.90
CA LYS A 229 7.61 -1.97 5.21
C LYS A 229 7.20 -3.28 5.86
N GLY A 230 7.51 -4.40 5.21
CA GLY A 230 7.27 -5.75 5.73
C GLY A 230 5.82 -5.96 6.20
N LYS A 231 5.67 -6.56 7.39
CA LYS A 231 4.36 -6.93 7.95
C LYS A 231 3.37 -5.76 8.06
N SER A 232 3.85 -4.53 8.34
CA SER A 232 2.99 -3.35 8.41
C SER A 232 2.39 -2.97 7.06
N ALA A 233 3.23 -2.88 6.02
CA ALA A 233 2.75 -2.58 4.67
C ALA A 233 1.83 -3.68 4.14
N GLN A 234 2.19 -4.95 4.38
CA GLN A 234 1.38 -6.10 4.00
C GLN A 234 0.03 -6.09 4.70
N PHE A 235 -0.02 -5.80 6.01
CA PHE A 235 -1.26 -5.70 6.76
C PHE A 235 -2.22 -4.65 6.16
N ILE A 236 -1.71 -3.46 5.83
CA ILE A 236 -2.52 -2.38 5.25
C ILE A 236 -3.05 -2.79 3.86
N VAL A 237 -2.23 -3.41 3.02
CA VAL A 237 -2.66 -3.88 1.68
C VAL A 237 -3.68 -5.01 1.78
N SER A 238 -3.45 -5.99 2.67
CA SER A 238 -4.37 -7.11 2.90
C SER A 238 -5.74 -6.66 3.43
N HIS A 239 -5.79 -5.52 4.12
CA HIS A 239 -7.02 -4.93 4.68
C HIS A 239 -7.38 -3.59 4.01
N PHE A 240 -6.98 -3.41 2.74
CA PHE A 240 -7.15 -2.14 2.04
C PHE A 240 -8.61 -1.66 1.99
N ASP A 241 -9.59 -2.57 2.01
CA ASP A 241 -11.01 -2.25 2.11
C ASP A 241 -11.39 -1.48 3.38
N GLU A 242 -10.70 -1.75 4.50
CA GLU A 242 -10.84 -1.02 5.75
C GLU A 242 -10.13 0.33 5.65
N PHE A 243 -8.95 0.39 5.02
CA PHE A 243 -8.18 1.63 4.93
C PHE A 243 -8.61 2.57 3.80
N ARG A 244 -9.37 2.13 2.79
CA ARG A 244 -9.65 2.96 1.59
C ARG A 244 -10.44 4.23 1.86
N ALA A 245 -11.01 4.40 3.04
CA ALA A 245 -11.74 5.60 3.42
C ALA A 245 -11.51 5.90 4.91
N PRO A 246 -11.50 7.18 5.30
CA PRO A 246 -11.48 7.53 6.71
C PRO A 246 -12.79 7.08 7.36
N ASP A 247 -12.74 6.58 8.60
CA ASP A 247 -13.93 6.25 9.38
C ASP A 247 -14.44 7.45 10.21
N LEU A 248 -13.58 8.45 10.43
CA LEU A 248 -13.92 9.72 11.04
C LEU A 248 -13.85 10.88 10.05
N ASN A 249 -14.57 11.97 10.34
CA ASN A 249 -14.24 13.26 9.76
C ASN A 249 -12.98 13.81 10.44
N TYR A 250 -11.83 13.24 10.09
CA TYR A 250 -10.55 13.45 10.76
C TYR A 250 -10.13 14.93 10.79
N VAL A 251 -10.54 15.73 9.80
CA VAL A 251 -10.26 17.18 9.76
C VAL A 251 -11.11 17.92 10.79
N GLN A 252 -12.41 17.63 10.89
CA GLN A 252 -13.25 18.26 11.91
C GLN A 252 -12.84 17.77 13.30
N TRP A 253 -12.60 16.47 13.46
CA TRP A 253 -12.13 15.87 14.72
C TRP A 253 -10.84 16.53 15.21
N HIS A 254 -9.86 16.72 14.33
CA HIS A 254 -8.64 17.47 14.62
C HIS A 254 -8.92 18.91 15.06
N LYS A 255 -9.82 19.64 14.37
CA LYS A 255 -10.15 21.03 14.71
C LYS A 255 -10.80 21.15 16.09
N ASP A 256 -11.72 20.23 16.40
CA ASP A 256 -12.40 20.18 17.70
C ASP A 256 -11.40 19.91 18.84
N ASN A 257 -10.32 19.20 18.54
CA ASN A 257 -9.24 18.85 19.46
C ASN A 257 -7.96 19.67 19.26
N SER A 258 -8.07 20.86 18.64
CA SER A 258 -6.90 21.71 18.32
C SER A 258 -6.14 22.24 19.55
N HIS A 259 -6.73 22.14 20.74
CA HIS A 259 -6.08 22.52 22.00
C HIS A 259 -4.88 21.62 22.38
N PHE A 260 -4.74 20.44 21.76
CA PHE A 260 -3.55 19.60 21.92
C PHE A 260 -2.37 20.03 21.05
N LEU A 261 -2.58 20.89 20.06
CA LEU A 261 -1.57 21.23 19.06
C LEU A 261 -0.46 22.10 19.65
N LYS A 262 0.78 21.75 19.32
CA LYS A 262 1.97 22.51 19.69
C LYS A 262 2.58 23.10 18.42
N ARG A 263 2.52 24.43 18.30
CA ARG A 263 3.06 25.13 17.12
C ARG A 263 4.59 25.13 17.19
N LEU A 264 5.25 24.86 16.07
CA LEU A 264 6.70 24.97 15.98
C LEU A 264 7.09 26.44 15.84
N GLU A 265 8.12 26.86 16.58
CA GLU A 265 8.56 28.27 16.65
C GLU A 265 9.08 28.81 15.31
N THR A 266 9.36 27.93 14.35
CA THR A 266 9.95 28.23 13.03
C THR A 266 8.96 28.22 11.86
N ALA A 267 7.64 28.10 12.12
CA ALA A 267 6.58 27.92 11.11
C ALA A 267 6.01 29.21 10.47
#